data_AF-A0A2T6DU95-F1
#
_entry.id   AF-A0A2T6DU95-F1
#
_cell.length_a   1.000
_cell.length_b   1.000
_cell.length_c   1.000
_cell.angle_alpha   90.00
_cell.angle_beta   90.00
_cell.angle_gamma   90.00
#
_symmetry.space_group_name_H-M   'P 1'
#
loop_
_entity.id
_entity.type
_entity.pdbx_description
1 polymer ?
#
loop_
_entity_poly.entity_id
_entity_poly.type
_entity_poly.pdbx_seq_one_letter_code
_entity_poly.pdbx_strand_id
1 'polypeptide(L)'
;MTPSRNGLHALLLALQIVHVPILALAQNPAATPAPATPSGWDFASRILADEAIRDFQARARVEKDPAVLRELRLGEAVALINSQPKSEEKLDEAARKFDALIADNGKDDIAIAARYYKARIAQRHRYTPDEKEAARLYKELFADHPDHLFAQLGMVKYTMMRIHEPGIPAADRAARLAEAEELLPKITNRLPRRDLHAELGFAWLHASMGGNREKALAHFVEQNKLGIQRYSARADSLLRIANLAKELGKNDIAIAFYSRFIKEYPRDARNYTAVVLARECGAVIEAPVDAAGAGTPSTATPAAVPVQAPAPAIPPSPAAPSQP
;
A
#
# COMPACT_ATOMS: atom_id res chain seq x y z
N MET A 1 -14.21 21.76 -24.04
CA MET A 1 -14.61 20.54 -23.32
C MET A 1 -13.52 20.21 -22.32
N THR A 2 -13.74 20.55 -21.06
CA THR A 2 -12.82 20.33 -19.93
C THR A 2 -12.96 18.90 -19.41
N PRO A 3 -11.87 18.12 -19.27
CA PRO A 3 -11.95 16.80 -18.65
C PRO A 3 -12.10 16.91 -17.14
N SER A 4 -13.04 16.12 -16.62
CA SER A 4 -13.42 16.01 -15.20
C SER A 4 -12.25 15.55 -14.32
N ARG A 5 -12.11 16.23 -13.18
CA ARG A 5 -11.01 16.15 -12.21
C ARG A 5 -11.13 14.97 -11.21
N ASN A 6 -12.09 14.06 -11.43
CA ASN A 6 -12.50 13.07 -10.41
C ASN A 6 -11.99 11.62 -10.64
N GLY A 7 -11.14 11.35 -11.63
CA GLY A 7 -10.60 10.00 -11.90
C GLY A 7 -9.27 9.66 -11.22
N LEU A 8 -8.51 10.65 -10.73
CA LEU A 8 -7.14 10.46 -10.24
C LEU A 8 -7.01 10.33 -8.70
N HIS A 9 -8.06 10.67 -7.95
CA HIS A 9 -8.05 10.54 -6.49
C HIS A 9 -8.38 9.11 -6.00
N ALA A 10 -9.08 8.30 -6.80
CA ALA A 10 -9.47 6.94 -6.39
C ALA A 10 -8.36 5.90 -6.57
N LEU A 11 -7.38 6.14 -7.45
CA LEU A 11 -6.25 5.22 -7.68
C LEU A 11 -5.11 5.42 -6.68
N LEU A 12 -5.02 6.59 -6.05
CA LEU A 12 -3.98 6.90 -5.06
C LEU A 12 -4.28 6.36 -3.65
N LEU A 13 -5.52 5.96 -3.35
CA LEU A 13 -5.91 5.39 -2.05
C LEU A 13 -5.65 3.87 -1.93
N ALA A 14 -5.49 3.15 -3.05
CA ALA A 14 -5.39 1.68 -3.03
C ALA A 14 -4.02 1.13 -2.55
N LEU A 15 -3.03 1.99 -2.32
CA LEU A 15 -1.71 1.61 -1.77
C LEU A 15 -1.45 2.16 -0.35
N GLN A 16 -2.49 2.65 0.34
CA GLN A 16 -2.30 3.55 1.48
C GLN A 16 -2.41 2.97 2.89
N ILE A 17 -2.81 1.72 3.07
CA ILE A 17 -3.13 1.23 4.41
C ILE A 17 -2.37 -0.06 4.67
N VAL A 18 -1.65 -0.08 5.79
CA VAL A 18 -0.83 -1.14 6.39
C VAL A 18 0.59 -1.28 5.85
N HIS A 19 1.49 -0.42 6.34
CA HIS A 19 2.81 -0.92 6.73
C HIS A 19 2.61 -1.58 8.10
N VAL A 20 2.38 -2.90 8.14
CA VAL A 20 2.64 -3.66 9.36
C VAL A 20 4.11 -3.40 9.69
N PRO A 21 4.50 -3.17 10.96
CA PRO A 21 5.91 -3.10 11.31
C PRO A 21 6.61 -4.38 10.85
N ILE A 22 7.43 -4.26 9.79
CA ILE A 22 8.08 -5.39 9.12
C ILE A 22 9.11 -6.09 10.04
N LEU A 23 9.52 -5.42 11.12
CA LEU A 23 10.38 -6.00 12.15
C LEU A 23 9.80 -7.26 12.82
N ALA A 24 8.48 -7.46 12.82
CA ALA A 24 7.85 -8.63 13.44
C ALA A 24 8.00 -9.95 12.66
N LEU A 25 8.50 -9.93 11.41
CA LEU A 25 8.48 -11.10 10.51
C LEU A 25 9.81 -11.88 10.41
N ALA A 26 10.81 -11.58 11.24
CA ALA A 26 12.12 -12.25 11.21
C ALA A 26 12.30 -13.42 12.21
N GLN A 27 11.24 -13.89 12.88
CA GLN A 27 11.36 -14.92 13.93
C GLN A 27 11.03 -16.35 13.46
N ASN A 28 11.87 -17.29 13.90
CA ASN A 28 11.94 -18.72 13.59
C ASN A 28 10.70 -19.49 14.13
N PRO A 29 10.11 -20.46 13.40
CA PRO A 29 8.92 -21.17 13.86
C PRO A 29 9.27 -22.40 14.69
N ALA A 30 9.36 -22.26 16.02
CA ALA A 30 9.32 -23.42 16.92
C ALA A 30 8.72 -23.05 18.29
N ALA A 31 7.77 -23.88 18.73
CA ALA A 31 6.96 -23.81 19.96
C ALA A 31 5.81 -22.78 19.96
N THR A 32 4.57 -23.26 20.18
CA THR A 32 3.39 -22.42 20.44
C THR A 32 3.54 -21.81 21.83
N PRO A 33 3.85 -20.51 21.96
CA PRO A 33 4.01 -19.88 23.26
C PRO A 33 2.63 -19.71 23.91
N ALA A 34 2.59 -19.59 25.24
CA ALA A 34 1.44 -19.00 25.93
C ALA A 34 1.06 -17.66 25.26
N PRO A 35 -0.22 -17.22 25.27
CA PRO A 35 -0.61 -15.98 24.60
C PRO A 35 0.24 -14.84 25.14
N ALA A 36 1.21 -14.40 24.34
CA ALA A 36 2.09 -13.32 24.71
C ALA A 36 1.24 -12.07 24.91
N THR A 37 1.50 -11.32 25.98
CA THR A 37 0.92 -9.99 26.14
C THR A 37 1.21 -9.18 24.87
N PRO A 38 0.21 -8.52 24.26
CA PRO A 38 0.42 -7.74 23.05
C PRO A 38 1.53 -6.70 23.27
N SER A 39 2.48 -6.66 22.35
CA SER A 39 3.58 -5.69 22.35
C SER A 39 3.17 -4.38 21.67
N GLY A 40 3.96 -3.31 21.87
CA GLY A 40 3.81 -2.05 21.13
C GLY A 40 3.80 -2.24 19.61
N TRP A 41 4.56 -3.22 19.09
CA TRP A 41 4.53 -3.57 17.67
C TRP A 41 3.23 -4.24 17.24
N ASP A 42 2.61 -5.06 18.11
CA ASP A 42 1.28 -5.63 17.85
C ASP A 42 0.23 -4.54 17.77
N PHE A 43 0.25 -3.56 18.69
CA PHE A 43 -0.63 -2.40 18.64
C PHE A 43 -0.41 -1.57 17.37
N ALA A 44 0.85 -1.27 17.03
CA ALA A 44 1.19 -0.54 15.82
C ALA A 44 0.70 -1.24 14.55
N SER A 45 0.81 -2.57 14.48
CA SER A 45 0.34 -3.38 13.34
C SER A 45 -1.18 -3.29 13.12
N ARG A 46 -1.94 -3.02 14.19
CA ARG A 46 -3.39 -2.89 14.20
C ARG A 46 -3.86 -1.44 14.09
N ILE A 47 -2.95 -0.50 13.82
CA ILE A 47 -3.24 0.93 13.72
C ILE A 47 -3.74 1.52 15.06
N LEU A 48 -3.29 0.94 16.18
CA LEU A 48 -3.57 1.39 17.54
C LEU A 48 -2.38 2.22 18.05
N ALA A 49 -2.22 3.41 17.48
CA ALA A 49 -1.02 4.23 17.66
C ALA A 49 -0.83 4.70 19.10
N ASP A 50 -1.90 5.10 19.79
CA ASP A 50 -1.80 5.61 21.16
C ASP A 50 -1.47 4.48 22.15
N GLU A 51 -2.05 3.29 21.97
CA GLU A 51 -1.69 2.08 22.71
C GLU A 51 -0.21 1.71 22.50
N ALA A 52 0.26 1.76 21.25
CA ALA A 52 1.65 1.49 20.91
C ALA A 52 2.59 2.48 21.60
N ILE A 53 2.31 3.79 21.54
CA ILE A 53 3.11 4.83 22.21
C ILE A 53 3.17 4.56 23.72
N ARG A 54 2.02 4.29 24.36
CA ARG A 54 1.97 4.00 25.80
C ARG A 54 2.80 2.77 26.16
N ASP A 55 2.72 1.69 25.39
CA ASP A 55 3.50 0.47 25.63
C ASP A 55 5.01 0.72 25.49
N PHE A 56 5.45 1.34 24.39
CA PHE A 56 6.87 1.64 24.17
C PHE A 56 7.44 2.52 25.27
N GLN A 57 6.71 3.57 25.68
CA GLN A 57 7.12 4.45 26.76
C GLN A 57 7.16 3.75 28.12
N ALA A 58 6.17 2.91 28.43
CA ALA A 58 6.14 2.17 29.69
C ALA A 58 7.33 1.20 29.80
N ARG A 59 7.60 0.44 28.74
CA ARG A 59 8.74 -0.48 28.69
C ARG A 59 10.08 0.25 28.76
N ALA A 60 10.22 1.38 28.06
CA ALA A 60 11.46 2.16 28.05
C ALA A 60 11.84 2.72 29.44
N ARG A 61 10.88 2.89 30.37
CA ARG A 61 11.17 3.35 31.74
C ARG A 61 11.87 2.30 32.59
N VAL A 62 11.58 1.02 32.35
CA VAL A 62 12.10 -0.09 33.14
C VAL A 62 13.26 -0.82 32.45
N GLU A 63 13.32 -0.75 31.13
CA GLU A 63 14.39 -1.36 30.32
C GLU A 63 15.76 -0.72 30.62
N LYS A 64 16.80 -1.55 30.63
CA LYS A 64 18.20 -1.16 30.88
C LYS A 64 19.13 -1.52 29.74
N ASP A 65 18.75 -2.47 28.88
CA ASP A 65 19.54 -2.82 27.70
C ASP A 65 19.48 -1.66 26.67
N PRO A 66 20.63 -1.05 26.32
CA PRO A 66 20.69 0.01 25.31
C PRO A 66 20.14 -0.39 23.95
N ALA A 67 20.32 -1.65 23.52
CA ALA A 67 19.84 -2.12 22.23
C ALA A 67 18.29 -2.17 22.21
N VAL A 68 17.68 -2.69 23.27
CA VAL A 68 16.22 -2.73 23.41
C VAL A 68 15.66 -1.31 23.54
N LEU A 69 16.32 -0.42 24.30
CA LEU A 69 15.91 0.99 24.39
C LEU A 69 15.91 1.69 23.03
N ARG A 70 16.88 1.41 22.15
CA ARG A 70 16.90 1.93 20.77
C ARG A 70 15.71 1.43 19.97
N GLU A 71 15.38 0.14 20.06
CA GLU A 71 14.23 -0.44 19.37
C GLU A 71 12.91 0.19 19.86
N LEU A 72 12.74 0.34 21.17
CA LEU A 72 11.55 0.96 21.77
C LEU A 72 11.39 2.42 21.31
N ARG A 73 12.48 3.19 21.21
CA ARG A 73 12.48 4.56 20.68
C ARG A 73 12.09 4.61 19.19
N LEU A 74 12.57 3.65 18.40
CA LEU A 74 12.16 3.52 16.99
C LEU A 74 10.66 3.24 16.90
N GLY A 75 10.16 2.27 17.68
CA GLY A 75 8.74 1.92 17.75
C GLY A 75 7.86 3.10 18.15
N GLU A 76 8.25 3.85 19.18
CA GLU A 76 7.55 5.06 19.62
C GLU A 76 7.48 6.11 18.50
N ALA A 77 8.60 6.39 17.82
CA ALA A 77 8.65 7.36 16.73
C ALA A 77 7.79 6.93 15.52
N VAL A 78 7.77 5.64 15.19
CA VAL A 78 6.89 5.08 14.15
C VAL A 78 5.42 5.17 14.56
N ALA A 79 5.09 4.98 15.83
CA ALA A 79 3.72 5.13 16.32
C ALA A 79 3.28 6.60 16.29
N LEU A 80 4.17 7.54 16.66
CA LEU A 80 3.91 8.98 16.63
C LEU A 80 3.46 9.48 15.24
N ILE A 81 4.16 9.09 14.16
CA ILE A 81 3.80 9.51 12.79
C ILE A 81 2.45 8.96 12.31
N ASN A 82 1.93 7.92 12.97
CA ASN A 82 0.64 7.30 12.67
C ASN A 82 -0.48 7.74 13.63
N SER A 83 -0.15 8.46 14.71
CA SER A 83 -1.12 8.88 15.73
C SER A 83 -2.14 9.88 15.20
N GLN A 84 -3.32 9.90 15.83
CA GLN A 84 -4.40 10.84 15.54
C GLN A 84 -4.75 11.64 16.82
N PRO A 85 -5.13 12.92 16.72
CA PRO A 85 -5.04 13.74 15.50
C PRO A 85 -3.57 13.95 15.09
N LYS A 86 -3.34 14.05 13.78
CA LYS A 86 -2.05 14.45 13.23
C LYS A 86 -1.77 15.91 13.59
N SER A 87 -0.59 16.19 14.13
CA SER A 87 -0.08 17.55 14.34
C SER A 87 1.37 17.66 13.91
N GLU A 88 1.79 18.86 13.47
CA GLU A 88 3.18 19.12 13.07
C GLU A 88 4.15 18.90 14.25
N GLU A 89 3.73 19.21 15.47
CA GLU A 89 4.51 19.00 16.71
C GLU A 89 4.88 17.53 16.93
N LYS A 90 3.93 16.61 16.74
CA LYS A 90 4.15 15.16 16.86
C LYS A 90 5.09 14.65 15.76
N LEU A 91 4.98 15.21 14.56
CA LEU A 91 5.86 14.87 13.44
C LEU A 91 7.29 15.39 13.67
N ASP A 92 7.44 16.58 14.24
CA ASP A 92 8.73 17.12 14.66
C ASP A 92 9.35 16.29 15.78
N GLU A 93 8.54 15.84 16.74
CA GLU A 93 8.99 14.93 17.78
C GLU A 93 9.49 13.60 17.21
N ALA A 94 8.72 12.97 16.32
CA ALA A 94 9.14 11.75 15.66
C ALA A 94 10.42 11.95 14.84
N ALA A 95 10.54 13.07 14.10
CA ALA A 95 11.74 13.41 13.34
C ALA A 95 12.98 13.55 14.25
N ARG A 96 12.86 14.25 15.39
CA ARG A 96 13.95 14.36 16.39
C ARG A 96 14.35 12.99 16.94
N LYS A 97 13.39 12.11 17.22
CA LYS A 97 13.69 10.74 17.67
C LYS A 97 14.42 9.93 16.60
N PHE A 98 14.01 10.03 15.33
CA PHE A 98 14.74 9.40 14.22
C PHE A 98 16.17 9.97 14.09
N ASP A 99 16.34 11.28 14.19
CA ASP A 99 17.66 11.91 14.12
C ASP A 99 18.58 11.46 15.26
N ALA A 100 18.06 11.31 16.48
CA ALA A 100 18.82 10.77 17.61
C ALA A 100 19.25 9.32 17.37
N LEU A 101 18.38 8.47 16.80
CA LEU A 101 18.71 7.07 16.48
C LEU A 101 19.81 6.97 15.42
N ILE A 102 19.76 7.85 14.41
CA ILE A 102 20.75 7.95 13.34
C ILE A 102 22.09 8.45 13.88
N ALA A 103 22.09 9.46 14.76
CA ALA A 103 23.30 10.02 15.34
C ALA A 103 24.03 9.04 16.28
N ASP A 104 23.28 8.24 17.03
CA ASP A 104 23.83 7.27 17.99
C ASP A 104 24.53 6.09 17.30
N ASN A 105 23.97 5.56 16.19
CA ASN A 105 24.66 4.58 15.35
C ASN A 105 24.08 4.56 13.92
N GLY A 106 24.63 5.35 13.00
CA GLY A 106 24.07 5.55 11.67
C GLY A 106 24.08 4.34 10.71
N LYS A 107 24.65 3.20 11.11
CA LYS A 107 24.86 2.04 10.23
C LYS A 107 24.07 0.79 10.62
N ASP A 108 23.43 0.77 11.79
CA ASP A 108 22.62 -0.37 12.21
C ASP A 108 21.22 -0.36 11.58
N ASP A 109 20.53 -1.50 11.63
CA ASP A 109 19.19 -1.68 11.05
C ASP A 109 18.18 -0.65 11.59
N ILE A 110 18.34 -0.23 12.86
CA ILE A 110 17.48 0.76 13.52
C ILE A 110 17.67 2.14 12.90
N ALA A 111 18.92 2.58 12.69
CA ALA A 111 19.20 3.85 12.05
C ALA A 111 18.79 3.84 10.56
N ILE A 112 19.00 2.74 9.85
CA ILE A 112 18.56 2.59 8.46
C ILE A 112 17.02 2.68 8.37
N ALA A 113 16.29 2.04 9.29
CA ALA A 113 14.85 2.18 9.42
C ALA A 113 14.44 3.63 9.74
N ALA A 114 15.13 4.28 10.67
CA ALA A 114 14.88 5.67 11.04
C ALA A 114 15.07 6.64 9.84
N ARG A 115 16.10 6.44 9.02
CA ARG A 115 16.31 7.20 7.76
C ARG A 115 15.13 7.02 6.80
N TYR A 116 14.63 5.79 6.64
CA TYR A 116 13.45 5.52 5.82
C TYR A 116 12.20 6.23 6.35
N TYR A 117 11.91 6.14 7.64
CA TYR A 117 10.73 6.78 8.22
C TYR A 117 10.84 8.31 8.27
N LYS A 118 12.05 8.87 8.39
CA LYS A 118 12.28 10.31 8.21
C LYS A 118 11.90 10.76 6.80
N ALA A 119 12.30 10.02 5.77
CA ALA A 119 11.86 10.29 4.39
C ALA A 119 10.34 10.16 4.21
N ARG A 120 9.69 9.23 4.93
CA ARG A 120 8.23 9.11 4.94
C ARG A 120 7.54 10.35 5.50
N ILE A 121 8.09 10.96 6.55
CA ILE A 121 7.53 12.21 7.12
C ILE A 121 7.45 13.28 6.02
N ALA A 122 8.58 13.55 5.36
CA ALA A 122 8.65 14.52 4.26
C ALA A 122 7.68 14.18 3.12
N GLN A 123 7.58 12.89 2.76
CA GLN A 123 6.73 12.44 1.65
C GLN A 123 5.23 12.59 1.88
N ARG A 124 4.70 12.31 3.08
CA ARG A 124 3.24 12.11 3.24
C ARG A 124 2.62 12.45 4.59
N HIS A 125 3.41 12.68 5.63
CA HIS A 125 2.82 12.89 6.96
C HIS A 125 2.54 14.36 7.25
N ARG A 126 3.39 15.27 6.73
CA ARG A 126 3.22 16.72 6.82
C ARG A 126 1.95 17.18 6.09
N TYR A 127 1.39 18.30 6.55
CA TYR A 127 0.27 18.94 5.85
C TYR A 127 0.66 19.39 4.44
N THR A 128 1.88 19.90 4.30
CA THR A 128 2.52 20.22 3.02
C THR A 128 3.70 19.28 2.81
N PRO A 129 3.53 18.19 2.02
CA PRO A 129 4.62 17.29 1.70
C PRO A 129 5.80 17.99 1.01
N ASP A 130 7.02 17.60 1.39
CA ASP A 130 8.26 17.97 0.69
C ASP A 130 8.77 16.75 -0.10
N GLU A 131 8.25 16.60 -1.31
CA GLU A 131 8.58 15.48 -2.19
C GLU A 131 10.04 15.52 -2.66
N LYS A 132 10.63 16.72 -2.76
CA LYS A 132 12.04 16.90 -3.17
C LYS A 132 12.97 16.36 -2.08
N GLU A 133 12.70 16.72 -0.83
CA GLU A 133 13.47 16.22 0.31
C GLU A 133 13.28 14.71 0.48
N ALA A 134 12.05 14.20 0.37
CA ALA A 134 11.80 12.77 0.40
C ALA A 134 12.58 12.01 -0.69
N ALA A 135 12.62 12.55 -1.93
CA ALA A 135 13.34 11.94 -3.04
C ALA A 135 14.84 11.88 -2.79
N ARG A 136 15.41 12.98 -2.26
CA ARG A 136 16.82 13.05 -1.87
C ARG A 136 17.15 12.01 -0.81
N LEU A 137 16.37 11.97 0.27
CA LEU A 137 16.59 11.04 1.39
C LEU A 137 16.50 9.56 0.98
N TYR A 138 15.52 9.18 0.15
CA TYR A 138 15.43 7.79 -0.34
C TYR A 138 16.61 7.41 -1.25
N LYS A 139 17.05 8.33 -2.10
CA LYS A 139 18.17 8.09 -3.02
C LYS A 139 19.47 7.90 -2.25
N GLU A 140 19.73 8.75 -1.25
CA GLU A 140 20.89 8.63 -0.36
C GLU A 140 20.85 7.32 0.43
N LEU A 141 19.69 6.97 1.01
CA LEU A 141 19.54 5.74 1.77
C LEU A 141 19.88 4.48 0.94
N PHE A 142 19.42 4.43 -0.31
CA PHE A 142 19.73 3.33 -1.22
C PHE A 142 21.18 3.32 -1.70
N ALA A 143 21.78 4.50 -1.92
CA ALA A 143 23.18 4.60 -2.30
C ALA A 143 24.10 4.04 -1.19
N ASP A 144 23.78 4.34 0.07
CA ASP A 144 24.59 3.92 1.23
C ASP A 144 24.36 2.44 1.60
N HIS A 145 23.14 1.93 1.40
CA HIS A 145 22.73 0.60 1.88
C HIS A 145 21.90 -0.18 0.83
N PRO A 146 22.42 -0.43 -0.38
CA PRO A 146 21.62 -0.95 -1.50
C PRO A 146 20.97 -2.32 -1.24
N ASP A 147 21.58 -3.16 -0.39
CA ASP A 147 21.08 -4.49 -0.05
C ASP A 147 20.07 -4.51 1.11
N HIS A 148 19.93 -3.39 1.84
CA HIS A 148 19.08 -3.33 3.02
C HIS A 148 17.60 -3.16 2.66
N LEU A 149 16.72 -3.88 3.36
CA LEU A 149 15.27 -3.88 3.10
C LEU A 149 14.65 -2.47 3.04
N PHE A 150 14.84 -1.67 4.09
CA PHE A 150 14.30 -0.29 4.14
C PHE A 150 14.86 0.63 3.05
N ALA A 151 16.11 0.43 2.64
CA ALA A 151 16.71 1.20 1.57
C ALA A 151 16.07 0.85 0.21
N GLN A 152 15.86 -0.44 -0.04
CA GLN A 152 15.15 -0.92 -1.23
C GLN A 152 13.68 -0.49 -1.24
N LEU A 153 12.98 -0.54 -0.09
CA LEU A 153 11.62 0.04 0.04
C LEU A 153 11.62 1.54 -0.26
N GLY A 154 12.63 2.27 0.22
CA GLY A 154 12.83 3.68 -0.08
C GLY A 154 12.99 3.93 -1.58
N MET A 155 13.77 3.10 -2.27
CA MET A 155 13.96 3.20 -3.71
C MET A 155 12.66 2.95 -4.49
N VAL A 156 11.79 2.03 -4.04
CA VAL A 156 10.45 1.89 -4.62
C VAL A 156 9.63 3.17 -4.47
N LYS A 157 9.70 3.83 -3.30
CA LYS A 157 8.99 5.11 -3.07
C LYS A 157 9.57 6.25 -3.91
N TYR A 158 10.88 6.32 -4.06
CA TYR A 158 11.55 7.25 -4.99
C TYR A 158 11.03 7.06 -6.42
N THR A 159 11.03 5.82 -6.90
CA THR A 159 10.56 5.46 -8.24
C THR A 159 9.09 5.84 -8.44
N MET A 160 8.23 5.54 -7.47
CA MET A 160 6.80 5.91 -7.52
C MET A 160 6.62 7.43 -7.66
N MET A 161 7.35 8.24 -6.89
CA MET A 161 7.27 9.71 -7.02
C MET A 161 7.74 10.19 -8.39
N ARG A 162 8.82 9.62 -8.93
CA ARG A 162 9.29 9.98 -10.29
C ARG A 162 8.32 9.58 -11.38
N ILE A 163 7.70 8.40 -11.28
CA ILE A 163 6.73 7.94 -12.27
C ILE A 163 5.48 8.82 -12.24
N HIS A 164 5.01 9.21 -11.06
CA HIS A 164 3.72 9.90 -10.90
C HIS A 164 3.83 11.42 -10.76
N GLU A 165 5.02 12.01 -10.93
CA GLU A 165 5.16 13.46 -10.88
C GLU A 165 4.21 14.14 -11.92
N PRO A 166 3.41 15.12 -11.48
CA PRO A 166 2.46 15.79 -12.35
C PRO A 166 3.13 16.56 -13.49
N GLY A 167 2.44 16.65 -14.64
CA GLY A 167 2.88 17.51 -15.74
C GLY A 167 4.04 16.98 -16.61
N ILE A 168 4.54 15.77 -16.34
CA ILE A 168 5.57 15.15 -17.17
C ILE A 168 5.00 14.78 -18.56
N PRO A 169 5.66 15.17 -19.66
CA PRO A 169 5.33 14.72 -21.02
C PRO A 169 5.27 13.19 -21.15
N ALA A 170 4.43 12.69 -22.06
CA ALA A 170 4.26 11.25 -22.27
C ALA A 170 5.58 10.53 -22.62
N ALA A 171 6.42 11.13 -23.46
CA ALA A 171 7.71 10.59 -23.84
C ALA A 171 8.65 10.43 -22.63
N ASP A 172 8.73 11.45 -21.78
CA ASP A 172 9.54 11.44 -20.56
C ASP A 172 9.04 10.41 -19.55
N ARG A 173 7.73 10.14 -19.51
CA ARG A 173 7.14 9.10 -18.67
C ARG A 173 7.61 7.71 -19.09
N ALA A 174 7.67 7.41 -20.39
CA ALA A 174 8.16 6.13 -20.88
C ALA A 174 9.65 5.93 -20.56
N ALA A 175 10.48 6.98 -20.69
CA ALA A 175 11.88 6.94 -20.29
C ALA A 175 12.05 6.66 -18.78
N ARG A 176 11.28 7.35 -17.92
CA ARG A 176 11.28 7.10 -16.47
C ARG A 176 10.86 5.68 -16.10
N LEU A 177 9.93 5.09 -16.85
CA LEU A 177 9.52 3.69 -16.63
C LEU A 177 10.64 2.72 -17.04
N ALA A 178 11.35 2.98 -18.14
CA ALA A 178 12.50 2.17 -18.52
C ALA A 178 13.64 2.28 -17.48
N GLU A 179 13.97 3.49 -17.01
CA GLU A 179 14.92 3.70 -15.90
C GLU A 179 14.51 2.94 -14.63
N ALA A 180 13.21 2.90 -14.33
CA ALA A 180 12.68 2.17 -13.18
C ALA A 180 12.78 0.65 -13.34
N GLU A 181 12.63 0.11 -14.56
CA GLU A 181 12.86 -1.30 -14.87
C GLU A 181 14.32 -1.71 -14.62
N GLU A 182 15.29 -0.83 -14.91
CA GLU A 182 16.73 -1.06 -14.64
C GLU A 182 17.07 -1.20 -13.15
N LEU A 183 16.16 -0.81 -12.25
CA LEU A 183 16.30 -1.02 -10.81
C LEU A 183 15.96 -2.45 -10.38
N LEU A 184 15.17 -3.21 -11.17
CA LEU A 184 14.71 -4.55 -10.79
C LEU A 184 15.85 -5.52 -10.47
N PRO A 185 16.99 -5.55 -11.20
CA PRO A 185 18.13 -6.39 -10.83
C PRO A 185 18.80 -5.96 -9.51
N LYS A 186 18.69 -4.68 -9.12
CA LYS A 186 19.29 -4.12 -7.90
C LYS A 186 18.40 -4.29 -6.67
N ILE A 187 17.09 -4.48 -6.86
CA ILE A 187 16.14 -4.78 -5.77
C ILE A 187 16.08 -6.29 -5.57
N THR A 188 16.91 -6.77 -4.64
CA THR A 188 17.09 -8.20 -4.33
C THR A 188 16.08 -8.72 -3.30
N ASN A 189 15.60 -7.87 -2.38
CA ASN A 189 14.61 -8.26 -1.40
C ASN A 189 13.25 -8.52 -2.07
N ARG A 190 12.65 -9.67 -1.77
CA ARG A 190 11.39 -10.13 -2.37
C ARG A 190 10.25 -9.11 -2.22
N LEU A 191 10.14 -8.47 -1.06
CA LEU A 191 9.07 -7.52 -0.75
C LEU A 191 9.12 -6.24 -1.62
N PRO A 192 10.19 -5.42 -1.59
CA PRO A 192 10.29 -4.25 -2.45
C PRO A 192 10.30 -4.61 -3.93
N ARG A 193 10.83 -5.78 -4.33
CA ARG A 193 10.78 -6.22 -5.74
C ARG A 193 9.34 -6.46 -6.20
N ARG A 194 8.51 -7.10 -5.36
CA ARG A 194 7.07 -7.28 -5.62
C ARG A 194 6.39 -5.94 -5.77
N ASP A 195 6.66 -5.01 -4.87
CA ASP A 195 6.03 -3.69 -4.88
C ASP A 195 6.46 -2.89 -6.12
N LEU A 196 7.73 -2.94 -6.52
CA LEU A 196 8.19 -2.30 -7.75
C LEU A 196 7.51 -2.88 -9.01
N HIS A 197 7.35 -4.20 -9.09
CA HIS A 197 6.59 -4.81 -10.18
C HIS A 197 5.12 -4.36 -10.20
N ALA A 198 4.50 -4.21 -9.02
CA ALA A 198 3.15 -3.68 -8.93
C ALA A 198 3.08 -2.27 -9.54
N GLU A 199 3.94 -1.36 -9.09
CA GLU A 199 3.97 0.03 -9.56
C GLU A 199 4.27 0.11 -11.07
N LEU A 200 5.26 -0.64 -11.56
CA LEU A 200 5.58 -0.69 -12.99
C LEU A 200 4.41 -1.23 -13.80
N GLY A 201 3.74 -2.29 -13.33
CA GLY A 201 2.57 -2.87 -13.99
C GLY A 201 1.43 -1.87 -14.15
N PHE A 202 1.10 -1.15 -13.06
CA PHE A 202 0.10 -0.08 -13.11
C PHE A 202 0.53 1.08 -14.01
N ALA A 203 1.78 1.53 -13.91
CA ALA A 203 2.24 2.69 -14.64
C ALA A 203 2.37 2.43 -16.15
N TRP A 204 2.80 1.24 -16.56
CA TRP A 204 2.77 0.85 -17.97
C TRP A 204 1.34 0.72 -18.51
N LEU A 205 0.41 0.17 -17.71
CA LEU A 205 -1.00 0.04 -18.11
C LEU A 205 -1.64 1.41 -18.39
N HIS A 206 -1.26 2.43 -17.63
CA HIS A 206 -1.85 3.77 -17.69
C HIS A 206 -0.94 4.83 -18.34
N ALA A 207 0.17 4.44 -18.97
CA ALA A 207 0.97 5.35 -19.77
C ALA A 207 0.12 5.91 -20.94
N SER A 208 0.36 7.16 -21.34
CA SER A 208 -0.45 7.87 -22.33
C SER A 208 -0.63 7.12 -23.67
N MET A 209 -1.74 7.36 -24.38
CA MET A 209 -2.13 6.68 -25.63
C MET A 209 -2.32 5.15 -25.52
N GLY A 210 -3.00 4.69 -24.48
CA GLY A 210 -3.45 3.29 -24.37
C GLY A 210 -2.52 2.35 -23.59
N GLY A 211 -1.42 2.87 -23.05
CA GLY A 211 -0.46 2.13 -22.23
C GLY A 211 0.36 1.11 -23.02
N ASN A 212 1.33 0.49 -22.37
CA ASN A 212 2.01 -0.71 -22.86
C ASN A 212 1.45 -1.92 -22.11
N ARG A 213 0.41 -2.52 -22.68
CA ARG A 213 -0.33 -3.61 -22.05
C ARG A 213 0.51 -4.89 -21.94
N GLU A 214 1.39 -5.19 -22.89
CA GLU A 214 2.27 -6.36 -22.76
C GLU A 214 3.25 -6.22 -21.59
N LYS A 215 3.88 -5.05 -21.43
CA LYS A 215 4.76 -4.78 -20.28
C LYS A 215 4.01 -4.80 -18.96
N ALA A 216 2.81 -4.21 -18.93
CA ALA A 216 1.95 -4.25 -17.75
C ALA A 216 1.63 -5.70 -17.32
N LEU A 217 1.23 -6.54 -18.28
CA LEU A 217 0.96 -7.95 -18.03
C LEU A 217 2.20 -8.67 -17.49
N ALA A 218 3.36 -8.47 -18.12
CA ALA A 218 4.61 -9.10 -17.68
C ALA A 218 4.92 -8.77 -16.21
N HIS A 219 4.78 -7.50 -15.81
CA HIS A 219 5.01 -7.12 -14.42
C HIS A 219 3.97 -7.64 -13.44
N PHE A 220 2.68 -7.66 -13.80
CA PHE A 220 1.67 -8.25 -12.92
C PHE A 220 1.90 -9.76 -12.71
N VAL A 221 2.35 -10.48 -13.73
CA VAL A 221 2.74 -11.89 -13.62
C VAL A 221 3.93 -12.04 -12.65
N GLU A 222 4.98 -11.23 -12.79
CA GLU A 222 6.13 -11.28 -11.87
C GLU A 222 5.76 -10.89 -10.43
N GLN A 223 4.92 -9.86 -10.24
CA GLN A 223 4.36 -9.50 -8.94
C GLN A 223 3.64 -10.69 -8.29
N ASN A 224 2.83 -11.42 -9.07
CA ASN A 224 2.08 -12.56 -8.57
C ASN A 224 3.01 -13.72 -8.15
N LYS A 225 4.08 -14.00 -8.92
CA LYS A 225 5.12 -14.99 -8.55
C LYS A 225 5.82 -14.65 -7.23
N LEU A 226 6.04 -13.36 -6.97
CA LEU A 226 6.63 -12.87 -5.71
C LEU A 226 5.63 -12.91 -4.54
N GLY A 227 4.35 -13.19 -4.78
CA GLY A 227 3.36 -13.48 -3.76
C GLY A 227 2.74 -12.23 -3.12
N ILE A 228 1.41 -12.15 -3.17
CA ILE A 228 0.63 -11.06 -2.59
C ILE A 228 0.06 -11.51 -1.25
N GLN A 229 0.39 -10.81 -0.17
CA GLN A 229 0.03 -11.23 1.19
C GLN A 229 -1.47 -11.13 1.47
N ARG A 230 -2.12 -10.06 1.02
CA ARG A 230 -3.56 -9.83 1.26
C ARG A 230 -4.42 -10.74 0.40
N TYR A 231 -5.35 -11.43 1.04
CA TYR A 231 -6.27 -12.36 0.39
C TYR A 231 -7.05 -11.70 -0.76
N SER A 232 -7.70 -10.57 -0.51
CA SER A 232 -8.48 -9.83 -1.52
C SER A 232 -7.60 -9.29 -2.66
N ALA A 233 -6.48 -8.63 -2.33
CA ALA A 233 -5.57 -8.08 -3.34
C ALA A 233 -4.97 -9.16 -4.24
N ARG A 234 -4.74 -10.37 -3.70
CA ARG A 234 -4.30 -11.53 -4.50
C ARG A 234 -5.39 -11.97 -5.47
N ALA A 235 -6.65 -12.02 -5.02
CA ALA A 235 -7.81 -12.34 -5.86
C ALA A 235 -7.93 -11.34 -7.02
N ASP A 236 -7.84 -10.03 -6.71
CA ASP A 236 -7.91 -8.94 -7.69
C ASP A 236 -6.75 -9.00 -8.70
N SER A 237 -5.55 -9.35 -8.24
CA SER A 237 -4.38 -9.53 -9.10
C SER A 237 -4.58 -10.68 -10.09
N LEU A 238 -5.12 -11.83 -9.67
CA LEU A 238 -5.37 -12.96 -10.56
C LEU A 238 -6.33 -12.58 -11.69
N LEU A 239 -7.46 -11.95 -11.35
CA LEU A 239 -8.44 -11.50 -12.35
C LEU A 239 -7.87 -10.42 -13.27
N ARG A 240 -7.07 -9.50 -12.74
CA ARG A 240 -6.42 -8.47 -13.55
C ARG A 240 -5.49 -9.08 -14.59
N ILE A 241 -4.64 -10.02 -14.18
CA ILE A 241 -3.72 -10.72 -15.07
C ILE A 241 -4.52 -11.48 -16.15
N ALA A 242 -5.57 -12.20 -15.74
CA ALA A 242 -6.39 -12.96 -16.66
C ALA A 242 -7.11 -12.08 -17.70
N ASN A 243 -7.76 -11.01 -17.25
CA ASN A 243 -8.44 -10.05 -18.12
C ASN A 243 -7.47 -9.40 -19.11
N LEU A 244 -6.32 -8.91 -18.63
CA LEU A 244 -5.33 -8.26 -19.47
C LEU A 244 -4.70 -9.24 -20.47
N ALA A 245 -4.47 -10.49 -20.07
CA ALA A 245 -4.00 -11.55 -20.96
C ALA A 245 -5.02 -11.86 -22.06
N LYS A 246 -6.31 -11.95 -21.71
CA LYS A 246 -7.41 -12.14 -22.68
C LYS A 246 -7.49 -10.99 -23.68
N GLU A 247 -7.42 -9.75 -23.22
CA GLU A 247 -7.41 -8.56 -24.09
C GLU A 247 -6.24 -8.57 -25.08
N LEU A 248 -5.11 -9.18 -24.72
CA LEU A 248 -3.92 -9.35 -25.55
C LEU A 248 -3.93 -10.64 -26.39
N GLY A 249 -5.02 -11.43 -26.37
CA GLY A 249 -5.11 -12.72 -27.07
C GLY A 249 -4.22 -13.83 -26.50
N LYS A 250 -3.65 -13.65 -25.30
CA LYS A 250 -2.81 -14.63 -24.61
C LYS A 250 -3.67 -15.60 -23.80
N ASN A 251 -4.44 -16.41 -24.53
CA ASN A 251 -5.49 -17.26 -23.96
C ASN A 251 -4.95 -18.28 -22.96
N ASP A 252 -3.75 -18.83 -23.19
CA ASP A 252 -3.08 -19.75 -22.27
C ASP A 252 -2.87 -19.13 -20.88
N ILE A 253 -2.35 -17.90 -20.83
CA ILE A 253 -2.16 -17.14 -19.59
C ILE A 253 -3.53 -16.79 -18.98
N ALA A 254 -4.48 -16.34 -19.78
CA ALA A 254 -5.82 -15.99 -19.31
C ALA A 254 -6.50 -17.17 -18.61
N ILE A 255 -6.51 -18.34 -19.27
CA ILE A 255 -7.06 -19.59 -18.73
C ILE A 255 -6.36 -19.95 -17.42
N ALA A 256 -5.03 -19.98 -17.41
CA ALA A 256 -4.27 -20.35 -16.21
C ALA A 256 -4.64 -19.48 -15.00
N PHE A 257 -4.77 -18.17 -15.18
CA PHE A 257 -5.10 -17.24 -14.09
C PHE A 257 -6.58 -17.25 -13.70
N TYR A 258 -7.52 -17.40 -14.64
CA TYR A 258 -8.94 -17.60 -14.29
C TYR A 258 -9.15 -18.92 -13.54
N SER A 259 -8.60 -20.03 -14.02
CA SER A 259 -8.71 -21.34 -13.36
C SER A 259 -8.14 -21.31 -11.94
N ARG A 260 -7.00 -20.62 -11.76
CA ARG A 260 -6.41 -20.43 -10.44
C ARG A 260 -7.30 -19.58 -9.52
N PHE A 261 -7.91 -18.50 -10.02
CA PHE A 261 -8.86 -17.70 -9.26
C PHE A 261 -10.06 -18.53 -8.81
N ILE A 262 -10.69 -19.27 -9.73
CA ILE A 262 -11.85 -20.14 -9.43
C ILE A 262 -11.51 -21.17 -8.34
N LYS A 263 -10.32 -21.77 -8.43
CA LYS A 263 -9.85 -22.77 -7.47
C LYS A 263 -9.52 -22.16 -6.09
N GLU A 264 -8.81 -21.05 -6.04
CA GLU A 264 -8.35 -20.43 -4.78
C GLU A 264 -9.46 -19.64 -4.06
N TYR A 265 -10.47 -19.16 -4.80
CA TYR A 265 -11.51 -18.27 -4.30
C TYR A 265 -12.93 -18.77 -4.62
N PRO A 266 -13.31 -20.02 -4.26
CA PRO A 266 -14.55 -20.66 -4.73
C PRO A 266 -15.84 -19.93 -4.32
N ARG A 267 -15.79 -19.10 -3.27
CA ARG A 267 -16.93 -18.31 -2.76
C ARG A 267 -16.95 -16.86 -3.24
N ASP A 268 -16.01 -16.45 -4.09
CA ASP A 268 -16.00 -15.10 -4.64
C ASP A 268 -17.11 -14.97 -5.70
N ALA A 269 -17.93 -13.93 -5.58
CA ALA A 269 -19.08 -13.70 -6.47
C ALA A 269 -18.67 -13.54 -7.95
N ARG A 270 -17.40 -13.25 -8.24
CA ARG A 270 -16.87 -13.08 -9.59
C ARG A 270 -16.58 -14.40 -10.30
N ASN A 271 -16.72 -15.56 -9.64
CA ASN A 271 -16.43 -16.87 -10.23
C ASN A 271 -17.26 -17.19 -11.45
N TYR A 272 -18.56 -16.85 -11.45
CA TYR A 272 -19.40 -17.08 -12.62
C TYR A 272 -18.81 -16.39 -13.86
N THR A 273 -18.47 -15.11 -13.75
CA THR A 273 -17.83 -14.35 -14.83
C THR A 273 -16.47 -14.93 -15.21
N ALA A 274 -15.64 -15.32 -14.23
CA ALA A 274 -14.34 -15.93 -14.51
C ALA A 274 -14.46 -17.24 -15.30
N VAL A 275 -15.46 -18.09 -15.01
CA VAL A 275 -15.72 -19.33 -15.75
C VAL A 275 -16.12 -19.03 -17.20
N VAL A 276 -17.02 -18.07 -17.42
CA VAL A 276 -17.44 -17.66 -18.76
C VAL A 276 -16.24 -17.15 -19.56
N LEU A 277 -15.46 -16.23 -18.99
CA LEU A 277 -14.30 -15.66 -19.67
C LEU A 277 -13.20 -16.69 -19.93
N ALA A 278 -13.00 -17.67 -19.05
CA ALA A 278 -12.07 -18.77 -19.29
C ALA A 278 -12.54 -19.65 -20.46
N ARG A 279 -13.84 -19.95 -20.58
CA ARG A 279 -14.43 -20.70 -21.71
C ARG A 279 -14.30 -19.95 -23.02
N GLU A 280 -14.51 -18.63 -23.03
CA GLU A 280 -14.26 -17.78 -24.20
C GLU A 280 -12.80 -17.86 -24.68
N CYS A 281 -11.85 -18.08 -23.76
CA CYS A 281 -10.43 -18.29 -24.09
C CYS A 281 -10.13 -19.73 -24.56
N GLY A 282 -11.09 -20.66 -24.46
CA GLY A 282 -10.95 -22.07 -24.85
C GLY A 282 -10.84 -23.06 -23.69
N ALA A 283 -11.06 -22.65 -22.43
CA ALA A 283 -11.01 -23.57 -21.29
C ALA A 283 -12.24 -24.48 -21.24
N VAL A 284 -12.02 -25.77 -20.91
CA VAL A 284 -13.08 -26.71 -20.56
C VAL A 284 -13.19 -26.76 -19.03
N ILE A 285 -14.04 -25.90 -18.48
CA ILE A 285 -14.28 -25.80 -17.03
C ILE A 285 -15.76 -26.05 -16.75
N GLU A 286 -16.08 -27.01 -15.90
CA GLU A 286 -17.43 -27.23 -15.41
C GLU A 286 -17.87 -26.07 -14.51
N ALA A 287 -19.12 -25.62 -14.67
CA ALA A 287 -19.62 -24.53 -13.84
C ALA A 287 -19.72 -24.99 -12.37
N PRO A 288 -19.38 -24.15 -11.38
CA PRO A 288 -19.60 -24.49 -9.98
C PRO A 288 -21.09 -24.79 -9.76
N VAL A 289 -21.39 -26.02 -9.36
CA VAL A 289 -22.76 -26.54 -9.24
C VAL A 289 -23.58 -25.79 -8.16
N ASP A 290 -22.91 -25.09 -7.23
CA ASP A 290 -23.53 -24.49 -6.04
C ASP A 290 -23.64 -22.96 -6.04
N ALA A 291 -23.27 -22.26 -7.12
CA ALA A 291 -23.42 -20.78 -7.17
C ALA A 291 -24.90 -20.32 -7.21
N ALA A 292 -25.83 -21.23 -7.51
CA ALA A 292 -27.27 -20.96 -7.51
C ALA A 292 -27.88 -20.77 -6.10
N GLY A 293 -27.14 -21.05 -5.02
CA GLY A 293 -27.56 -20.75 -3.65
C GLY A 293 -27.28 -19.32 -3.19
N ALA A 294 -26.44 -18.58 -3.92
CA ALA A 294 -26.15 -17.17 -3.65
C ALA A 294 -27.13 -16.30 -4.43
N GLY A 295 -28.36 -16.16 -3.90
CA GLY A 295 -29.36 -15.15 -4.22
C GLY A 295 -29.42 -14.67 -5.67
N THR A 296 -30.44 -15.12 -6.40
CA THR A 296 -30.97 -14.36 -7.54
C THR A 296 -31.03 -12.86 -7.17
N PRO A 297 -30.70 -11.93 -8.10
CA PRO A 297 -30.96 -10.52 -7.89
C PRO A 297 -32.45 -10.42 -7.60
N SER A 298 -32.80 -10.04 -6.38
CA SER A 298 -34.19 -9.89 -5.99
C SER A 298 -34.85 -8.92 -6.97
N THR A 299 -35.81 -9.41 -7.75
CA THR A 299 -36.74 -8.59 -8.52
C THR A 299 -37.76 -7.92 -7.59
N ALA A 300 -37.42 -7.70 -6.31
CA ALA A 300 -38.22 -6.90 -5.42
C ALA A 300 -38.33 -5.51 -6.04
N THR A 301 -39.54 -5.21 -6.52
CA THR A 301 -40.04 -3.86 -6.77
C THR A 301 -39.50 -2.94 -5.68
N PRO A 302 -38.84 -1.82 -6.03
CA PRO A 302 -38.36 -0.89 -5.02
C PRO A 302 -39.56 -0.49 -4.16
N ALA A 303 -39.51 -0.84 -2.88
CA ALA A 303 -40.47 -0.33 -1.91
C ALA A 303 -40.45 1.20 -2.02
N ALA A 304 -41.64 1.79 -2.15
CA ALA A 304 -41.79 3.24 -2.23
C ALA A 304 -40.99 3.90 -1.11
N VAL A 305 -40.01 4.71 -1.51
CA VAL A 305 -39.25 5.53 -0.57
C VAL A 305 -40.26 6.40 0.16
N PRO A 306 -40.37 6.32 1.50
CA PRO A 306 -41.22 7.25 2.24
C PRO A 306 -40.67 8.66 1.96
N VAL A 307 -41.52 9.51 1.40
CA VAL A 307 -41.22 10.92 1.18
C VAL A 307 -40.82 11.51 2.52
N GLN A 308 -39.54 11.79 2.68
CA GLN A 308 -38.99 12.41 3.86
C GLN A 308 -39.58 13.82 3.95
N ALA A 309 -40.31 14.10 5.03
CA ALA A 309 -40.83 15.43 5.28
C ALA A 309 -39.68 16.46 5.27
N PRO A 310 -39.90 17.66 4.70
CA PRO A 310 -38.86 18.68 4.64
C PRO A 310 -38.33 18.99 6.04
N ALA A 311 -37.01 19.08 6.16
CA ALA A 311 -36.35 19.45 7.39
C ALA A 311 -36.86 20.83 7.88
N PRO A 312 -37.07 21.03 9.19
CA PRO A 312 -37.45 22.32 9.72
C PRO A 312 -36.36 23.36 9.42
N ALA A 313 -36.78 24.57 9.07
CA ALA A 313 -35.91 25.68 8.75
C ALA A 313 -34.92 25.95 9.90
N ILE A 314 -33.64 26.05 9.55
CA ILE A 314 -32.57 26.41 10.47
C ILE A 314 -32.81 27.87 10.91
N PRO A 315 -32.94 28.17 12.22
CA PRO A 315 -33.09 29.54 12.69
C PRO A 315 -31.82 30.35 12.36
N PRO A 316 -31.95 31.64 12.01
CA PRO A 316 -30.82 32.48 11.68
C PRO A 316 -29.84 32.59 12.85
N SER A 317 -28.55 32.51 12.52
CA SER A 317 -27.45 32.66 13.47
C SER A 317 -27.51 34.03 14.13
N PRO A 318 -27.34 34.14 15.46
CA PRO A 318 -27.33 35.43 16.15
C PRO A 318 -26.16 36.29 15.66
N ALA A 319 -26.46 37.56 15.39
CA ALA A 319 -25.48 38.55 14.95
C ALA A 319 -24.36 38.71 16.00
N ALA A 320 -23.12 38.78 15.52
CA ALA A 320 -21.95 39.01 16.36
C ALA A 320 -22.07 40.38 17.06
N PRO A 321 -21.73 40.47 18.36
CA PRO A 321 -21.75 41.74 19.08
C PRO A 321 -20.66 42.66 18.53
N SER A 322 -21.07 43.86 18.12
CA SER A 322 -20.18 44.97 17.80
C SER A 322 -19.30 45.28 19.01
N GLN A 323 -17.98 45.25 18.82
CA GLN A 323 -17.04 45.69 19.84
C GLN A 323 -17.03 47.23 19.92
N PRO A 324 -16.88 47.81 21.13
CA PRO A 324 -16.80 49.24 21.35
C PRO A 324 -15.49 49.88 20.86
#